data_AF-A0A3P1ZE07-F1
#
_entry.id   AF-A0A3P1ZE07-F1
#
_cell.length_a   1.000
_cell.length_b   1.000
_cell.length_c   1.000
_cell.angle_alpha   90.00
_cell.angle_beta   90.00
_cell.angle_gamma   90.00
#
_symmetry.space_group_name_H-M   'P 1'
#
loop_
_entity.id
_entity.type
_entity.pdbx_description
1 polymer ?
#
loop_
_entity_poly.entity_id
_entity_poly.type
_entity_poly.pdbx_seq_one_letter_code
_entity_poly.pdbx_strand_id
1 'polypeptide(L)'
;MARTHLPKTKPMPTSPSTARLRENLSTYLAAGDAEALRDRLKTLRHAEFRAAGAVMCEGRFWETVTEAEFWRFFLVLAADNAKAYVGTMLKAAAARHCHRPLVCEAEAFRAFAQDVASDIDRRKTLDALLPLFDQEEKVERLMTLFRVNEENDRVRAGYLFRAGTPVCYFLLFRLLKKWEDDVPTLRRFAVELIRKGDKSSFNLACILREYFNLDEVPGTFSLRLPAYELSRLDAHPEAFLKILLR
;
A
#
# COMPACT_ATOMS: atom_id res chain seq x y z
N MET A 1 14.46 -4.12 -16.88
CA MET A 1 13.07 -3.92 -17.33
C MET A 1 12.27 -5.19 -17.10
N ALA A 2 11.68 -5.36 -15.92
CA ALA A 2 10.91 -6.56 -15.57
C ALA A 2 9.41 -6.25 -15.74
N ARG A 3 8.75 -7.00 -16.64
CA ARG A 3 7.30 -6.95 -16.84
C ARG A 3 6.62 -7.63 -15.65
N THR A 4 6.03 -6.82 -14.76
CA THR A 4 5.06 -7.27 -13.77
C THR A 4 3.82 -7.78 -14.51
N HIS A 5 3.57 -9.08 -14.44
CA HIS A 5 2.30 -9.66 -14.87
C HIS A 5 1.21 -9.27 -13.85
N LEU A 6 0.61 -8.09 -14.05
CA LEU A 6 -0.68 -7.77 -13.47
C LEU A 6 -1.74 -8.72 -14.06
N PRO A 7 -2.71 -9.20 -13.27
CA PRO A 7 -3.87 -9.88 -13.82
C PRO A 7 -4.59 -8.88 -14.74
N LYS A 8 -4.68 -9.20 -16.03
CA LYS A 8 -5.54 -8.48 -16.97
C LYS A 8 -6.98 -8.62 -16.45
N THR A 9 -7.49 -7.60 -15.79
CA THR A 9 -8.91 -7.43 -15.58
C THR A 9 -9.53 -7.28 -16.96
N LYS A 10 -10.15 -8.36 -17.47
CA LYS A 10 -11.04 -8.28 -18.62
C LYS A 10 -12.06 -7.18 -18.30
N PRO A 11 -12.22 -6.14 -19.14
CA PRO A 11 -13.34 -5.23 -18.99
C PRO A 11 -14.61 -6.07 -19.14
N MET A 12 -15.33 -6.22 -18.04
CA MET A 12 -16.65 -6.85 -18.07
C MET A 12 -17.53 -5.95 -18.95
N PRO A 13 -18.32 -6.50 -19.90
CA PRO A 13 -19.21 -5.68 -20.70
C PRO A 13 -20.13 -4.91 -19.75
N THR A 14 -20.07 -3.58 -19.83
CA THR A 14 -20.90 -2.70 -18.98
C THR A 14 -22.35 -2.91 -19.38
N SER A 15 -23.16 -3.44 -18.47
CA SER A 15 -24.60 -3.48 -18.70
C SER A 15 -25.10 -2.04 -18.89
N PRO A 16 -26.15 -1.82 -19.69
CA PRO A 16 -26.70 -0.48 -19.93
C PRO A 16 -27.03 0.29 -18.64
N SER A 17 -27.38 -0.42 -17.55
CA SER A 17 -27.64 0.17 -16.24
C SER A 17 -26.39 0.71 -15.54
N THR A 18 -25.22 0.07 -15.70
CA THR A 18 -23.95 0.54 -15.11
C THR A 18 -23.39 1.75 -15.87
N ALA A 19 -23.57 1.81 -17.19
CA ALA A 19 -23.16 2.97 -17.99
C ALA A 19 -23.92 4.24 -17.56
N ARG A 20 -25.25 4.16 -17.49
CA ARG A 20 -26.10 5.27 -17.01
C ARG A 20 -25.79 5.66 -15.56
N LEU A 21 -25.51 4.68 -14.70
CA LEU A 21 -25.11 4.95 -13.32
C LEU A 21 -23.78 5.73 -13.28
N ARG A 22 -22.79 5.33 -14.09
CA ARG A 22 -21.51 6.06 -14.20
C ARG A 22 -21.72 7.50 -14.63
N GLU A 23 -22.49 7.73 -15.70
CA GLU A 23 -22.79 9.09 -16.18
C GLU A 23 -23.41 9.93 -15.06
N ASN A 24 -24.42 9.40 -14.38
CA ASN A 24 -25.07 10.07 -13.26
C ASN A 24 -24.12 10.35 -12.08
N LEU A 25 -23.19 9.45 -11.75
CA LEU A 25 -22.23 9.68 -10.67
C LEU A 25 -21.13 10.67 -11.10
N SER A 26 -20.79 10.72 -12.38
CA SER A 26 -19.75 11.61 -12.93
C SER A 26 -20.16 13.08 -12.90
N THR A 27 -21.46 13.39 -12.87
CA THR A 27 -21.94 14.78 -12.75
C THR A 27 -21.50 15.42 -11.43
N TYR A 28 -21.47 14.66 -10.33
CA TYR A 28 -21.00 15.14 -9.03
C TYR A 28 -19.48 15.41 -9.03
N LEU A 29 -18.71 14.60 -9.77
CA LEU A 29 -17.28 14.83 -9.96
C LEU A 29 -17.03 16.11 -10.77
N ALA A 30 -17.78 16.30 -11.85
CA ALA A 30 -17.68 17.52 -12.67
C ALA A 30 -18.09 18.78 -11.90
N ALA A 31 -19.08 18.67 -11.01
CA ALA A 31 -19.49 19.77 -10.13
C ALA A 31 -18.54 19.97 -8.93
N GLY A 32 -17.63 19.04 -8.67
CA GLY A 32 -16.80 19.07 -7.47
C GLY A 32 -17.64 19.02 -6.19
N ASP A 33 -18.72 18.25 -6.14
CA ASP A 33 -19.65 18.21 -5.00
C ASP A 33 -19.64 16.81 -4.34
N ALA A 34 -18.85 16.67 -3.26
CA ALA A 34 -18.65 15.38 -2.59
C ALA A 34 -19.81 15.03 -1.67
N GLU A 35 -20.42 16.05 -1.09
CA GLU A 35 -21.56 15.99 -0.22
C GLU A 35 -22.79 15.52 -1.00
N ALA A 36 -23.04 16.09 -2.18
CA ALA A 36 -24.12 15.64 -3.05
C ALA A 36 -23.88 14.22 -3.59
N LEU A 37 -22.63 13.83 -3.88
CA LEU A 37 -22.31 12.44 -4.22
C LEU A 37 -22.66 11.49 -3.06
N ARG A 38 -22.21 11.81 -1.83
CA ARG A 38 -22.52 11.04 -0.62
C ARG A 38 -24.02 10.89 -0.44
N ASP A 39 -24.75 12.00 -0.52
CA ASP A 39 -26.20 12.01 -0.29
C ASP A 39 -26.92 11.21 -1.37
N ARG A 40 -26.47 11.29 -2.63
CA ARG A 40 -26.98 10.43 -3.70
C ARG A 40 -26.73 8.95 -3.40
N LEU A 41 -25.53 8.56 -2.98
CA LEU A 41 -25.19 7.18 -2.69
C LEU A 41 -26.07 6.56 -1.60
N LYS A 42 -26.47 7.35 -0.58
CA LYS A 42 -27.41 6.92 0.47
C LYS A 42 -28.80 6.58 -0.04
N THR A 43 -29.23 7.20 -1.14
CA THR A 43 -30.56 6.95 -1.73
C THR A 43 -30.60 5.72 -2.63
N LEU A 44 -29.46 5.09 -2.93
CA LEU A 44 -29.39 3.94 -3.81
C LEU A 44 -29.89 2.68 -3.13
N ARG A 45 -30.64 1.86 -3.86
CA ARG A 45 -30.98 0.51 -3.42
C ARG A 45 -29.74 -0.38 -3.41
N HIS A 46 -29.76 -1.46 -2.64
CA HIS A 46 -28.59 -2.32 -2.45
C HIS A 46 -27.89 -2.79 -3.75
N ALA A 47 -28.66 -3.13 -4.79
CA ALA A 47 -28.08 -3.53 -6.08
C ALA A 47 -27.37 -2.37 -6.79
N GLU A 48 -27.99 -1.19 -6.79
CA GLU A 48 -27.44 0.03 -7.39
C GLU A 48 -26.23 0.54 -6.59
N PHE A 49 -26.27 0.45 -5.26
CA PHE A 49 -25.15 0.80 -4.38
C PHE A 49 -23.92 -0.08 -4.63
N ARG A 50 -24.11 -1.41 -4.79
CA ARG A 50 -23.01 -2.32 -5.16
C ARG A 50 -22.44 -1.99 -6.54
N ALA A 51 -23.29 -1.68 -7.51
CA ALA A 51 -22.85 -1.26 -8.83
C ALA A 51 -22.09 0.08 -8.79
N ALA A 52 -22.54 1.04 -7.97
CA ALA A 52 -21.86 2.31 -7.74
C ALA A 52 -20.48 2.08 -7.11
N GLY A 53 -20.37 1.21 -6.10
CA GLY A 53 -19.09 0.83 -5.51
C GLY A 53 -18.13 0.20 -6.53
N ALA A 54 -18.64 -0.62 -7.46
CA ALA A 54 -17.83 -1.18 -8.54
C ALA A 54 -17.29 -0.09 -9.48
N VAL A 55 -18.13 0.87 -9.89
CA VAL A 55 -17.73 2.03 -10.70
C VAL A 55 -16.70 2.89 -9.97
N MET A 56 -16.94 3.20 -8.70
CA MET A 56 -16.07 4.05 -7.89
C MET A 56 -14.70 3.41 -7.61
N CYS A 57 -14.56 2.08 -7.66
CA CYS A 57 -13.25 1.42 -7.54
C CYS A 57 -12.35 1.66 -8.77
N GLU A 58 -12.90 2.10 -9.90
CA GLU A 58 -12.15 2.24 -11.14
C GLU A 58 -11.36 3.55 -11.18
N GLY A 59 -10.05 3.49 -11.47
CA GLY A 59 -9.22 4.69 -11.56
C GLY A 59 -9.74 5.72 -12.57
N ARG A 60 -10.24 5.24 -13.71
CA ARG A 60 -10.83 6.05 -14.79
C ARG A 60 -12.08 6.82 -14.41
N PHE A 61 -12.84 6.35 -13.43
CA PHE A 61 -14.00 7.11 -12.95
C PHE A 61 -13.58 8.46 -12.35
N TRP A 62 -12.38 8.51 -11.76
CA TRP A 62 -11.84 9.69 -11.10
C TRP A 62 -10.92 10.53 -12.00
N GLU A 63 -10.66 10.14 -13.25
CA GLU A 63 -9.63 10.78 -14.11
C GLU A 63 -9.82 12.29 -14.28
N THR A 64 -11.07 12.77 -14.24
CA THR A 64 -11.42 14.18 -14.42
C THR A 64 -11.14 15.04 -13.19
N VAL A 65 -10.94 14.45 -12.01
CA VAL A 65 -10.66 15.20 -10.78
C VAL A 65 -9.17 15.18 -10.43
N THR A 66 -8.69 16.28 -9.86
CA THR A 66 -7.35 16.38 -9.30
C THR A 66 -7.15 15.42 -8.13
N GLU A 67 -5.90 15.22 -7.70
CA GLU A 67 -5.63 14.42 -6.51
C GLU A 67 -6.23 15.03 -5.24
N ALA A 68 -6.16 16.36 -5.08
CA ALA A 68 -6.73 17.05 -3.93
C ALA A 68 -8.26 16.87 -3.85
N GLU A 69 -8.95 16.99 -4.98
CA GLU A 69 -10.39 16.74 -5.06
C GLU A 69 -10.72 15.28 -4.76
N PHE A 70 -9.98 14.33 -5.33
CA PHE A 70 -10.15 12.90 -5.03
C PHE A 70 -10.08 12.63 -3.51
N TRP A 71 -9.08 13.20 -2.82
CA TRP A 71 -8.97 13.06 -1.36
C TRP A 71 -10.09 13.78 -0.60
N ARG A 72 -10.64 14.87 -1.14
CA ARG A 72 -11.85 15.50 -0.57
C ARG A 72 -13.08 14.58 -0.68
N PHE A 73 -13.30 13.96 -1.84
CA PHE A 73 -14.33 12.93 -1.99
C PHE A 73 -14.10 11.74 -1.05
N PHE A 74 -12.85 11.28 -0.94
CA PHE A 74 -12.46 10.23 0.00
C PHE A 74 -12.86 10.60 1.43
N LEU A 75 -12.48 11.79 1.91
CA LEU A 75 -12.72 12.23 3.28
C LEU A 75 -14.22 12.30 3.59
N VAL A 76 -15.01 12.93 2.72
CA VAL A 76 -16.47 13.08 2.92
C VAL A 76 -17.16 11.72 2.99
N LEU A 77 -16.78 10.77 2.12
CA LEU A 77 -17.35 9.43 2.12
C LEU A 77 -16.86 8.60 3.32
N ALA A 78 -15.58 8.69 3.67
CA ALA A 78 -15.02 7.98 4.81
C ALA A 78 -15.65 8.43 6.14
N ALA A 79 -15.85 9.75 6.31
CA ALA A 79 -16.50 10.33 7.48
C ALA A 79 -17.98 9.91 7.59
N ASP A 80 -18.66 9.68 6.46
CA ASP A 80 -20.04 9.21 6.44
C ASP A 80 -20.18 7.74 6.83
N ASN A 81 -19.41 6.85 6.18
CA ASN A 81 -19.46 5.42 6.43
C ASN A 81 -18.15 4.74 6.01
N ALA A 82 -17.16 4.75 6.89
CA ALA A 82 -15.86 4.15 6.64
C ALA A 82 -15.95 2.67 6.21
N LYS A 83 -16.86 1.90 6.82
CA LYS A 83 -17.07 0.48 6.50
C LYS A 83 -17.48 0.25 5.05
N ALA A 84 -18.28 1.16 4.48
CA ALA A 84 -18.75 1.07 3.10
C ALA A 84 -17.72 1.63 2.10
N TYR A 85 -17.03 2.72 2.44
CA TYR A 85 -16.32 3.52 1.45
C TYR A 85 -14.80 3.42 1.49
N VAL A 86 -14.16 3.27 2.66
CA VAL A 86 -12.68 3.31 2.75
C VAL A 86 -12.03 2.26 1.83
N GLY A 87 -12.50 1.01 1.88
CA GLY A 87 -11.96 -0.05 1.02
C GLY A 87 -12.19 0.21 -0.48
N THR A 88 -13.35 0.76 -0.84
CA THR A 88 -13.70 1.14 -2.23
C THR A 88 -12.78 2.25 -2.73
N MET A 89 -12.62 3.30 -1.94
CA MET A 89 -11.80 4.45 -2.29
C MET A 89 -10.31 4.14 -2.30
N LEU A 90 -9.81 3.26 -1.43
CA LEU A 90 -8.41 2.81 -1.46
C LEU A 90 -8.11 1.99 -2.72
N LYS A 91 -9.03 1.14 -3.18
CA LYS A 91 -8.90 0.46 -4.47
C LYS A 91 -8.85 1.45 -5.62
N ALA A 92 -9.67 2.49 -5.56
CA ALA A 92 -9.66 3.57 -6.54
C ALA A 92 -8.33 4.33 -6.53
N ALA A 93 -7.79 4.65 -5.34
CA ALA A 93 -6.49 5.31 -5.18
C ALA A 93 -5.37 4.46 -5.82
N ALA A 94 -5.33 3.16 -5.53
CA ALA A 94 -4.37 2.24 -6.14
C ALA A 94 -4.51 2.19 -7.67
N ALA A 95 -5.74 2.11 -8.20
CA ALA A 95 -5.99 2.13 -9.63
C ALA A 95 -5.57 3.46 -10.29
N ARG A 96 -5.79 4.60 -9.63
CA ARG A 96 -5.33 5.92 -10.08
C ARG A 96 -3.82 6.00 -10.10
N HIS A 97 -3.14 5.49 -9.06
CA HIS A 97 -1.68 5.51 -8.95
C HIS A 97 -0.99 4.89 -10.17
N CYS A 98 -1.56 3.80 -10.72
CA CYS A 98 -1.03 3.14 -11.92
C CYS A 98 -1.00 4.05 -13.17
N HIS A 99 -1.84 5.08 -13.23
CA HIS A 99 -1.93 6.01 -14.37
C HIS A 99 -1.30 7.37 -14.04
N ARG A 100 -1.41 7.80 -12.78
CA ARG A 100 -0.88 9.07 -12.28
C ARG A 100 -0.37 8.83 -10.85
N PRO A 101 0.95 8.89 -10.61
CA PRO A 101 1.52 8.66 -9.29
C PRO A 101 0.88 9.57 -8.23
N LEU A 102 0.42 8.96 -7.14
CA LEU A 102 -0.11 9.67 -5.98
C LEU A 102 1.02 10.32 -5.18
N VAL A 103 0.74 11.52 -4.67
CA VAL A 103 1.64 12.27 -3.78
C VAL A 103 1.21 12.14 -2.32
N CYS A 104 -0.10 12.01 -2.05
CA CYS A 104 -0.71 11.89 -0.74
C CYS A 104 -0.44 13.08 0.20
N GLU A 105 -0.34 14.29 -0.34
CA GLU A 105 -0.05 15.51 0.43
C GLU A 105 -1.26 16.41 0.65
N ALA A 106 -2.41 16.08 0.04
CA ALA A 106 -3.62 16.88 0.12
C ALA A 106 -4.13 17.01 1.56
N GLU A 107 -4.62 18.21 1.91
CA GLU A 107 -5.15 18.52 3.24
C GLU A 107 -6.26 17.55 3.67
N ALA A 108 -7.16 17.19 2.75
CA ALA A 108 -8.22 16.24 3.04
C ALA A 108 -7.72 14.83 3.39
N PHE A 109 -6.58 14.40 2.80
CA PHE A 109 -5.97 13.12 3.18
C PHE A 109 -5.33 13.19 4.56
N ARG A 110 -4.72 14.33 4.91
CA ARG A 110 -4.18 14.57 6.26
C ARG A 110 -5.28 14.59 7.30
N ALA A 111 -6.36 15.34 7.07
CA ALA A 111 -7.53 15.37 7.93
C ALA A 111 -8.15 13.98 8.12
N PHE A 112 -8.21 13.17 7.05
CA PHE A 112 -8.64 11.78 7.19
C PHE A 112 -7.71 10.99 8.14
N ALA A 113 -6.40 11.05 7.92
CA ALA A 113 -5.44 10.29 8.73
C ALA A 113 -5.42 10.71 10.21
N GLN A 114 -5.57 12.01 10.47
CA GLN A 114 -5.43 12.59 11.81
C GLN A 114 -6.74 12.58 12.60
N ASP A 115 -7.87 12.88 11.97
CA ASP A 115 -9.12 13.20 12.67
C ASP A 115 -10.24 12.16 12.45
N VAL A 116 -10.20 11.40 11.36
CA VAL A 116 -11.32 10.51 10.98
C VAL A 116 -10.98 9.03 11.04
N ALA A 117 -9.75 8.64 10.68
CA ALA A 117 -9.38 7.25 10.51
C ALA A 117 -9.34 6.51 11.86
N SER A 118 -10.18 5.47 11.99
CA SER A 118 -10.04 4.48 13.06
C SER A 118 -8.80 3.60 12.83
N ASP A 119 -8.33 2.88 13.84
CA ASP A 119 -7.19 1.96 13.70
C ASP A 119 -7.36 0.94 12.57
N ILE A 120 -8.60 0.49 12.34
CA ILE A 120 -8.94 -0.40 11.23
C ILE A 120 -8.72 0.28 9.88
N ASP A 121 -9.11 1.56 9.76
CA ASP A 121 -8.98 2.33 8.53
C ASP A 121 -7.53 2.73 8.27
N ARG A 122 -6.78 3.06 9.32
CA ARG A 122 -5.32 3.29 9.26
C ARG A 122 -4.62 2.05 8.71
N ARG A 123 -4.90 0.88 9.28
CA ARG A 123 -4.32 -0.39 8.81
C ARG A 123 -4.65 -0.66 7.34
N LYS A 124 -5.94 -0.56 6.95
CA LYS A 124 -6.37 -0.75 5.55
C LYS A 124 -5.65 0.22 4.61
N THR A 125 -5.50 1.48 5.02
CA THR A 125 -4.86 2.52 4.21
C THR A 125 -3.39 2.23 4.01
N LEU A 126 -2.67 1.87 5.07
CA LEU A 126 -1.26 1.49 5.00
C LEU A 126 -1.06 0.22 4.16
N ASP A 127 -1.86 -0.82 4.38
CA ASP A 127 -1.79 -2.07 3.60
C ASP A 127 -2.09 -1.83 2.10
N ALA A 128 -2.92 -0.83 1.76
CA ALA A 128 -3.24 -0.50 0.38
C ALA A 128 -2.22 0.43 -0.31
N LEU A 129 -1.65 1.40 0.42
CA LEU A 129 -0.82 2.46 -0.17
C LEU A 129 0.68 2.21 -0.06
N LEU A 130 1.17 1.57 1.00
CA LEU A 130 2.60 1.26 1.15
C LEU A 130 3.17 0.48 -0.06
N PRO A 131 2.46 -0.52 -0.63
CA PRO A 131 2.96 -1.24 -1.78
C PRO A 131 3.10 -0.41 -3.07
N LEU A 132 2.50 0.79 -3.10
CA LEU A 132 2.51 1.66 -4.28
C LEU A 132 3.77 2.54 -4.34
N PHE A 133 4.50 2.69 -3.23
CA PHE A 133 5.61 3.61 -3.14
C PHE A 133 6.97 2.94 -3.35
N ASP A 134 7.78 3.58 -4.18
CA ASP A 134 9.11 3.16 -4.62
C ASP A 134 10.23 4.07 -4.10
N GLN A 135 9.90 4.98 -3.19
CA GLN A 135 10.84 5.91 -2.54
C GLN A 135 10.71 5.79 -1.02
N GLU A 136 11.84 5.73 -0.32
CA GLU A 136 11.89 5.64 1.15
C GLU A 136 11.15 6.80 1.79
N GLU A 137 11.36 8.02 1.30
CA GLU A 137 10.79 9.22 1.88
C GLU A 137 9.26 9.22 1.80
N LYS A 138 8.68 8.64 0.74
CA LYS A 138 7.22 8.50 0.61
C LYS A 138 6.65 7.49 1.62
N VAL A 139 7.33 6.37 1.79
CA VAL A 139 6.95 5.35 2.79
C VAL A 139 7.02 5.95 4.20
N GLU A 140 8.12 6.63 4.52
CA GLU A 140 8.32 7.27 5.84
C GLU A 140 7.30 8.37 6.12
N ARG A 141 7.00 9.22 5.12
CA ARG A 141 5.97 10.25 5.25
C ARG A 141 4.60 9.64 5.51
N LEU A 142 4.24 8.58 4.79
CA LEU A 142 2.95 7.91 5.00
C LEU A 142 2.87 7.28 6.40
N MET A 143 3.92 6.59 6.84
CA MET A 143 3.98 5.99 8.18
C MET A 143 3.91 7.05 9.29
N THR A 144 4.57 8.19 9.10
CA THR A 144 4.51 9.33 10.03
C THR A 144 3.11 9.92 10.08
N LEU A 145 2.47 10.12 8.92
CA LEU A 145 1.12 10.68 8.84
C LEU A 145 0.09 9.84 9.61
N PHE A 146 0.24 8.51 9.55
CA PHE A 146 -0.59 7.56 10.29
C PHE A 146 -0.06 7.22 11.70
N ARG A 147 0.91 7.99 12.21
CA ARG A 147 1.51 7.87 13.55
C ARG A 147 2.11 6.50 13.89
N VAL A 148 2.45 5.71 12.88
CA VAL A 148 3.09 4.39 13.06
C VAL A 148 4.44 4.52 13.76
N ASN A 149 5.11 5.67 13.61
CA ASN A 149 6.40 5.96 14.25
C ASN A 149 6.29 6.25 15.75
N GLU A 150 5.10 6.60 16.23
CA GLU A 150 4.81 6.78 17.65
C GLU A 150 4.47 5.43 18.31
N GLU A 151 4.17 4.41 17.51
CA GLU A 151 3.94 3.04 17.96
C GLU A 151 5.26 2.29 18.18
N ASN A 152 5.16 1.04 18.68
CA ASN A 152 6.31 0.16 18.83
C ASN A 152 6.91 -0.21 17.45
N ASP A 153 8.25 -0.22 17.35
CA ASP A 153 9.01 -0.68 16.19
C ASP A 153 8.51 -2.04 15.62
N ARG A 154 7.98 -2.95 16.46
CA ARG A 154 7.37 -4.22 16.01
C ARG A 154 6.13 -4.03 15.13
N VAL A 155 5.29 -3.02 15.41
CA VAL A 155 4.12 -2.72 14.57
C VAL A 155 4.58 -2.18 13.22
N ARG A 156 5.55 -1.26 13.25
CA ARG A 156 6.18 -0.71 12.05
C ARG A 156 6.81 -1.82 11.18
N ALA A 157 7.56 -2.74 11.77
CA ALA A 157 8.11 -3.90 11.07
C ALA A 157 7.01 -4.76 10.43
N GLY A 158 5.88 -4.96 11.12
CA GLY A 158 4.73 -5.67 10.58
C GLY A 158 4.14 -5.02 9.33
N TYR A 159 4.02 -3.70 9.28
CA TYR A 159 3.57 -2.98 8.07
C TYR A 159 4.55 -3.11 6.91
N LEU A 160 5.85 -2.90 7.16
CA LEU A 160 6.90 -3.04 6.14
C LEU A 160 6.97 -4.46 5.57
N PHE A 161 6.90 -5.47 6.44
CA PHE A 161 6.88 -6.89 6.05
C PHE A 161 5.67 -7.22 5.17
N ARG A 162 4.46 -6.78 5.55
CA ARG A 162 3.24 -7.03 4.77
C ARG A 162 3.28 -6.36 3.40
N ALA A 163 3.72 -5.10 3.35
CA ALA A 163 3.82 -4.34 2.09
C ALA A 163 4.69 -5.06 1.06
N GLY A 164 5.82 -5.63 1.50
CA GLY A 164 6.58 -6.60 0.70
C GLY A 164 7.19 -6.06 -0.59
N THR A 165 7.38 -4.74 -0.68
CA THR A 165 8.08 -4.11 -1.81
C THR A 165 9.57 -3.98 -1.51
N PRO A 166 10.42 -3.83 -2.54
CA PRO A 166 11.87 -3.66 -2.34
C PRO A 166 12.25 -2.54 -1.38
N VAL A 167 11.57 -1.39 -1.47
CA VAL A 167 11.78 -0.27 -0.54
C VAL A 167 11.32 -0.61 0.88
N CYS A 168 10.14 -1.23 1.04
CA CYS A 168 9.68 -1.64 2.36
C CYS A 168 10.61 -2.71 2.98
N TYR A 169 11.19 -3.59 2.18
CA TYR A 169 12.20 -4.56 2.63
C TYR A 169 13.51 -3.90 3.04
N PHE A 170 13.95 -2.85 2.35
CA PHE A 170 15.12 -2.08 2.78
C PHE A 170 14.87 -1.39 4.14
N LEU A 171 13.73 -0.73 4.29
CA LEU A 171 13.35 -0.10 5.55
C LEU A 171 13.16 -1.13 6.67
N LEU A 172 12.61 -2.32 6.35
CA LEU A 172 12.49 -3.43 7.29
C LEU A 172 13.88 -3.89 7.74
N PHE A 173 14.80 -4.14 6.80
CA PHE A 173 16.17 -4.51 7.11
C PHE A 173 16.83 -3.52 8.06
N ARG A 174 16.75 -2.21 7.75
CA ARG A 174 17.29 -1.15 8.63
C ARG A 174 16.67 -1.16 10.02
N LEU A 175 15.36 -1.43 10.11
CA LEU A 175 14.66 -1.52 11.39
C LEU A 175 15.09 -2.73 12.22
N LEU A 176 15.25 -3.89 11.57
CA LEU A 176 15.67 -5.14 12.22
C LEU A 176 17.07 -5.04 12.84
N LYS A 177 17.94 -4.16 12.34
CA LYS A 177 19.25 -3.91 12.95
C LYS A 177 19.18 -3.42 14.40
N LYS A 178 18.10 -2.74 14.79
CA LYS A 178 17.88 -2.36 16.20
C LYS A 178 17.72 -3.57 17.13
N TRP A 179 17.51 -4.75 16.55
CA TRP A 179 17.28 -6.01 17.23
C TRP A 179 18.36 -7.04 16.88
N GLU A 180 19.58 -6.59 16.58
CA GLU A 180 20.69 -7.49 16.23
C GLU A 180 20.97 -8.55 17.31
N ASP A 181 20.73 -8.22 18.58
CA ASP A 181 20.87 -9.14 19.72
C ASP A 181 19.63 -10.05 19.93
N ASP A 182 18.48 -9.76 19.31
CA ASP A 182 17.24 -10.56 19.43
C ASP A 182 17.15 -11.58 18.28
N VAL A 183 18.09 -12.54 18.32
CA VAL A 183 18.18 -13.66 17.36
C VAL A 183 16.84 -14.39 17.16
N PRO A 184 16.05 -14.70 18.21
CA PRO A 184 14.73 -15.34 18.04
C PRO A 184 13.77 -14.53 17.15
N THR A 185 13.71 -13.21 17.34
CA THR A 185 12.87 -12.32 16.52
C THR A 185 13.37 -12.27 15.08
N LEU A 186 14.67 -12.12 14.86
CA LEU A 186 15.27 -12.09 13.51
C LEU A 186 15.02 -13.40 12.75
N ARG A 187 15.22 -14.55 13.42
CA ARG A 187 14.95 -15.87 12.85
C ARG A 187 13.48 -16.03 12.47
N ARG A 188 12.55 -15.55 13.31
CA ARG A 188 11.12 -15.55 12.99
C ARG A 188 10.83 -14.80 11.69
N PHE A 189 11.36 -13.59 11.53
CA PHE A 189 11.19 -12.82 10.29
C PHE A 189 11.77 -13.55 9.07
N ALA A 190 12.96 -14.15 9.18
CA ALA A 190 13.56 -14.91 8.09
C ALA A 190 12.65 -16.10 7.67
N VAL A 191 12.10 -16.84 8.63
CA VAL A 191 11.17 -17.95 8.37
C VAL A 191 9.86 -17.44 7.74
N GLU A 192 9.29 -16.35 8.24
CA GLU A 192 8.08 -15.75 7.68
C GLU A 192 8.30 -15.24 6.24
N LEU A 193 9.47 -14.68 5.94
CA LEU A 193 9.87 -14.28 4.58
C LEU A 193 9.97 -15.47 3.62
N ILE A 194 10.52 -16.60 4.07
CA ILE A 194 10.55 -17.85 3.28
C ILE A 194 9.14 -18.34 2.99
N ARG A 195 8.25 -18.31 4.00
CA ARG A 195 6.84 -18.71 3.85
C ARG A 195 6.06 -17.83 2.87
N LYS A 196 6.44 -16.57 2.70
CA LYS A 196 5.82 -15.66 1.72
C LYS A 196 6.05 -16.13 0.28
N GLY A 197 7.15 -16.86 0.03
CA GLY A 197 7.35 -17.66 -1.18
C GLY A 197 7.69 -16.86 -2.46
N ASP A 198 7.90 -15.54 -2.36
CA ASP A 198 8.34 -14.74 -3.49
C ASP A 198 9.88 -14.62 -3.51
N LYS A 199 10.44 -14.35 -4.70
CA LYS A 199 11.89 -14.29 -4.90
C LYS A 199 12.56 -13.23 -4.02
N SER A 200 11.93 -12.07 -3.87
CA SER A 200 12.51 -10.95 -3.11
C SER A 200 12.46 -11.25 -1.61
N SER A 201 11.37 -11.85 -1.11
CA SER A 201 11.30 -12.28 0.29
C SER A 201 12.33 -13.36 0.61
N PHE A 202 12.55 -14.32 -0.29
CA PHE A 202 13.56 -15.36 -0.11
C PHE A 202 14.98 -14.79 -0.14
N ASN A 203 15.27 -13.86 -1.04
CA ASN A 203 16.54 -13.13 -1.07
C ASN A 203 16.74 -12.31 0.22
N LEU A 204 15.71 -11.64 0.74
CA LEU A 204 15.79 -10.95 2.02
C LEU A 204 16.07 -11.92 3.18
N ALA A 205 15.41 -13.08 3.22
CA ALA A 205 15.70 -14.09 4.24
C ALA A 205 17.17 -14.55 4.20
N CYS A 206 17.74 -14.70 3.00
CA CYS A 206 19.17 -14.96 2.83
C CYS A 206 20.04 -13.81 3.35
N ILE A 207 19.67 -12.56 3.03
CA ILE A 207 20.38 -11.37 3.52
C ILE A 207 20.37 -11.35 5.05
N LEU A 208 19.21 -11.58 5.69
CA LEU A 208 19.12 -11.62 7.16
C LEU A 208 19.98 -12.73 7.76
N ARG A 209 19.96 -13.92 7.14
CA ARG A 209 20.78 -15.05 7.59
C ARG A 209 22.27 -14.71 7.59
N GLU A 210 22.78 -14.23 6.47
CA GLU A 210 24.21 -13.92 6.32
C GLU A 210 24.63 -12.70 7.13
N TYR A 211 23.81 -11.65 7.17
CA TYR A 211 24.15 -10.40 7.82
C TYR A 211 24.13 -10.51 9.35
N PHE A 212 23.12 -11.18 9.92
CA PHE A 212 22.99 -11.35 11.37
C PHE A 212 23.57 -12.68 11.87
N ASN A 213 24.23 -13.45 11.00
CA ASN A 213 24.79 -14.76 11.32
C ASN A 213 23.75 -15.70 11.98
N LEU A 214 22.56 -15.79 11.38
CA LEU A 214 21.47 -16.61 11.93
C LEU A 214 21.69 -18.09 11.61
N ASP A 215 22.02 -18.87 12.63
CA ASP A 215 22.08 -20.33 12.50
C ASP A 215 20.69 -20.93 12.26
N GLU A 216 20.63 -22.04 11.51
CA GLU A 216 19.42 -22.87 11.34
C GLU A 216 18.18 -22.21 10.70
N VAL A 217 18.37 -21.27 9.77
CA VAL A 217 17.26 -20.77 8.94
C VAL A 217 16.90 -21.85 7.89
N PRO A 218 15.65 -22.38 7.87
CA PRO A 218 15.27 -23.47 6.98
C PRO A 218 15.22 -23.00 5.52
N GLY A 219 15.87 -23.74 4.62
CA GLY A 219 15.77 -23.49 3.17
C GLY A 219 17.10 -23.64 2.45
N THR A 220 17.02 -23.85 1.14
CA THR A 220 18.18 -23.89 0.25
C THR A 220 18.33 -22.54 -0.43
N PHE A 221 19.35 -21.78 -0.03
CA PHE A 221 19.57 -20.44 -0.53
C PHE A 221 20.48 -20.43 -1.76
N SER A 222 19.95 -20.01 -2.89
CA SER A 222 20.71 -19.84 -4.14
C SER A 222 21.52 -18.53 -4.15
N LEU A 223 21.06 -17.52 -3.41
CA LEU A 223 21.76 -16.25 -3.28
C LEU A 223 23.07 -16.48 -2.50
N ARG A 224 24.19 -16.07 -3.09
CA ARG A 224 25.50 -16.06 -2.44
C ARG A 224 25.90 -14.61 -2.19
N LEU A 225 26.25 -14.29 -0.95
CA LEU A 225 26.62 -12.94 -0.52
C LEU A 225 28.08 -12.93 -0.05
N PRO A 226 29.03 -12.51 -0.91
CA PRO A 226 30.41 -12.27 -0.49
C PRO A 226 30.49 -11.19 0.61
N ALA A 227 31.50 -11.28 1.48
CA ALA A 227 31.67 -10.37 2.62
C ALA A 227 31.69 -8.87 2.23
N TYR A 228 32.27 -8.52 1.08
CA TYR A 228 32.29 -7.13 0.61
C TYR A 228 30.89 -6.59 0.25
N GLU A 229 29.94 -7.46 -0.14
CA GLU A 229 28.58 -7.06 -0.44
C GLU A 229 27.78 -6.81 0.84
N LEU A 230 27.99 -7.64 1.87
CA LEU A 230 27.34 -7.48 3.18
C LEU A 230 27.66 -6.13 3.81
N SER A 231 28.94 -5.72 3.79
CA SER A 231 29.38 -4.41 4.33
C SER A 231 28.74 -3.19 3.64
N ARG A 232 28.21 -3.36 2.42
CA ARG A 232 27.62 -2.27 1.62
C ARG A 232 26.11 -2.19 1.72
N LEU A 233 25.45 -3.20 2.30
CA LEU A 233 23.99 -3.23 2.47
C LEU A 233 23.48 -2.07 3.32
N ASP A 234 24.30 -1.60 4.26
CA ASP A 234 23.95 -0.52 5.19
C ASP A 234 24.18 0.87 4.62
N ALA A 235 25.18 1.01 3.75
CA ALA A 235 25.66 2.31 3.30
C ALA A 235 24.82 2.89 2.17
N HIS A 236 24.25 2.03 1.32
CA HIS A 236 23.60 2.45 0.08
C HIS A 236 22.32 1.65 -0.20
N PRO A 237 21.14 2.31 -0.24
CA PRO A 237 19.88 1.66 -0.62
C PRO A 237 19.98 0.93 -1.96
N GLU A 238 20.67 1.52 -2.93
CA GLU A 238 20.89 0.93 -4.26
C GLU A 238 21.66 -0.41 -4.20
N ALA A 239 22.63 -0.53 -3.30
CA ALA A 239 23.40 -1.77 -3.15
C ALA A 239 22.50 -2.88 -2.59
N PHE A 240 21.69 -2.56 -1.58
CA PHE A 240 20.70 -3.48 -1.03
C PHE A 240 19.69 -3.91 -2.08
N LEU A 241 19.08 -2.97 -2.80
CA LEU A 241 18.08 -3.26 -3.83
C LEU A 241 18.67 -4.10 -4.97
N LYS A 242 19.91 -3.83 -5.39
CA LYS A 242 20.61 -4.63 -6.40
C LYS A 242 20.77 -6.07 -5.98
N ILE A 243 21.03 -6.34 -4.71
CA ILE A 243 21.21 -7.70 -4.16
C ILE A 243 19.84 -8.38 -4.00
N LEU A 244 18.88 -7.67 -3.43
CA LEU A 244 17.52 -8.17 -3.20
C LEU A 244 16.84 -8.63 -4.50
N LEU A 245 17.10 -7.95 -5.62
CA LEU A 245 16.45 -8.22 -6.91
C LEU A 245 17.21 -9.21 -7.82
N ARG A 246 18.35 -9.76 -7.39
CA ARG A 246 19.11 -10.77 -8.15
C ARG A 246 18.32 -12.02 -8.39
#